data_AF-A0A5J4QD52-F1
#
_entry.id   AF-A0A5J4QD52-F1
#
_cell.length_a   1.000
_cell.length_b   1.000
_cell.length_c   1.000
_cell.angle_alpha   90.00
_cell.angle_beta   90.00
_cell.angle_gamma   90.00
#
_symmetry.space_group_name_H-M   'P 1'
#
loop_
_entity.id
_entity.type
_entity.pdbx_description
1 polymer ?
#
loop_
_entity_poly.entity_id
_entity_poly.type
_entity_poly.pdbx_seq_one_letter_code
_entity_poly.pdbx_strand_id
1 'polypeptide(L)'
;MFAIGLVVFELLTGQHPFNANNEQAIIDKIKKGDHQQLPDFVPSDLKYLFISMLNNDPIKRPTIEDILNNEKIKKQIKEFKDDESGQELTTERFKRIQNEIKSVPKTDEISHDQMMKLTNGLKTARIIRSGKAPQIKSESYDMTRELIDNCSLVIQRTIKNEKNVDISFQA
;
A
#
# COMPACT_ATOMS: atom_id res chain seq x y z
N MET A 1 -5.24 17.74 -3.35
CA MET A 1 -4.14 17.30 -2.46
C MET A 1 -4.63 16.55 -1.23
N PHE A 2 -5.47 17.19 -0.41
CA PHE A 2 -6.00 16.62 0.84
C PHE A 2 -6.53 15.18 0.69
N ALA A 3 -7.42 14.92 -0.27
CA ALA A 3 -7.97 13.59 -0.52
C ALA A 3 -6.90 12.52 -0.84
N ILE A 4 -5.81 12.88 -1.53
CA ILE A 4 -4.71 11.95 -1.79
C ILE A 4 -3.99 11.60 -0.48
N GLY A 5 -3.81 12.58 0.41
CA GLY A 5 -3.22 12.35 1.73
C GLY A 5 -4.06 11.39 2.57
N LEU A 6 -5.40 11.50 2.51
CA LEU A 6 -6.31 10.56 3.18
C LEU A 6 -6.11 9.14 2.65
N VAL A 7 -6.12 8.98 1.32
CA VAL A 7 -5.94 7.66 0.67
C VAL A 7 -4.58 7.06 1.03
N VAL A 8 -3.49 7.84 0.99
CA VAL A 8 -2.16 7.35 1.37
C VAL A 8 -2.14 6.90 2.84
N PHE A 9 -2.73 7.69 3.74
CA PHE A 9 -2.81 7.34 5.15
C PHE A 9 -3.57 6.02 5.35
N GLU A 10 -4.72 5.86 4.68
CA GLU A 10 -5.52 4.64 4.75
C GLU A 10 -4.80 3.43 4.15
N LEU A 11 -4.04 3.61 3.07
CA LEU A 11 -3.24 2.52 2.49
C LEU A 11 -2.12 2.05 3.42
N LEU A 12 -1.55 2.96 4.22
CA LEU A 12 -0.48 2.63 5.17
C LEU A 12 -1.01 2.02 6.47
N THR A 13 -2.17 2.46 6.95
CA THR A 13 -2.66 2.12 8.30
C THR A 13 -3.92 1.23 8.30
N GLY A 14 -4.60 1.15 7.16
CA GLY A 14 -5.94 0.57 7.05
C GLY A 14 -6.99 1.31 7.89
N GLN A 15 -6.76 2.57 8.27
CA GLN A 15 -7.66 3.40 9.09
C GLN A 15 -7.75 4.82 8.52
N HIS A 16 -8.92 5.45 8.68
CA HIS A 16 -9.09 6.85 8.28
C HIS A 16 -8.39 7.77 9.30
N PRO A 17 -7.59 8.77 8.87
CA PRO A 17 -6.81 9.61 9.79
C PRO A 17 -7.65 10.38 10.81
N PHE A 18 -8.89 10.74 10.44
CA PHE A 18 -9.83 11.48 11.30
C PHE A 18 -10.94 10.60 11.87
N ASN A 19 -10.72 9.28 12.00
CA ASN A 19 -11.75 8.35 12.49
C ASN A 19 -12.32 8.77 13.86
N ALA A 20 -13.64 8.73 14.01
CA ALA A 20 -14.37 9.09 15.23
C ALA A 20 -15.76 8.43 15.28
N ASN A 21 -16.42 8.52 16.43
CA ASN A 21 -17.68 7.80 16.70
C ASN A 21 -18.91 8.35 15.97
N ASN A 22 -18.84 9.57 15.43
CA ASN A 22 -19.94 10.19 14.67
C ASN A 22 -19.41 11.26 13.71
N GLU A 23 -20.24 11.67 12.75
CA GLU A 23 -19.90 12.63 11.71
C GLU A 23 -19.44 13.98 12.26
N GLN A 24 -20.12 14.52 13.28
CA GLN A 24 -19.75 15.80 13.88
C GLN A 24 -18.34 15.76 14.47
N ALA A 25 -17.98 14.68 15.15
CA ALA A 25 -16.64 14.48 15.69
C ALA A 25 -15.58 14.38 14.58
N ILE A 26 -15.89 13.74 13.45
CA ILE A 26 -15.00 13.70 12.27
C ILE A 26 -14.79 15.11 11.73
N ILE A 27 -15.87 15.88 11.54
CA ILE A 27 -15.82 17.27 11.08
C ILE A 27 -14.95 18.12 12.01
N ASP A 28 -15.13 17.98 13.32
CA ASP A 28 -14.38 18.75 14.31
C ASP A 28 -12.89 18.39 14.30
N LYS A 29 -12.55 17.10 14.14
CA LYS A 29 -11.17 16.65 13.98
C LYS A 29 -10.52 17.22 12.73
N ILE A 30 -11.22 17.19 11.59
CA ILE A 30 -10.73 17.80 10.33
C ILE A 30 -10.49 19.29 10.54
N LYS A 31 -11.46 20.04 11.10
CA LYS A 31 -11.31 21.47 11.36
C LYS A 31 -10.13 21.81 12.28
N LYS A 32 -9.83 20.95 13.25
CA LYS A 32 -8.70 21.10 14.18
C LYS A 32 -7.38 20.59 13.62
N GLY A 33 -7.41 19.77 12.57
CA GLY A 33 -6.22 19.08 12.05
C GLY A 33 -5.77 17.95 12.96
N ASP A 34 -6.68 17.43 13.80
CA ASP A 34 -6.43 16.35 14.74
C ASP A 34 -6.54 15.00 14.03
N HIS A 35 -5.50 14.67 13.27
CA HIS A 35 -5.35 13.37 12.62
C HIS A 35 -4.52 12.41 13.47
N GLN A 36 -4.77 11.12 13.32
CA GLN A 36 -3.91 10.07 13.87
C GLN A 36 -2.47 10.19 13.35
N GLN A 37 -1.52 9.73 14.15
CA GLN A 37 -0.11 9.69 13.74
C GLN A 37 0.15 8.52 12.81
N LEU A 38 1.04 8.72 11.83
CA LEU A 38 1.52 7.62 11.00
C LEU A 38 2.47 6.72 11.82
N PRO A 39 2.46 5.39 11.60
CA PRO A 39 3.36 4.45 12.28
C PRO A 39 4.85 4.72 12.06
N ASP A 40 5.69 4.13 12.90
CA ASP A 40 7.15 4.34 12.87
C ASP A 40 7.88 3.60 11.75
N PHE A 41 7.25 2.58 11.15
CA PHE A 41 7.79 1.97 9.94
C PHE A 41 7.79 2.92 8.74
N VAL A 42 6.99 4.00 8.77
CA VAL A 42 6.94 5.00 7.70
C VAL A 42 8.15 5.91 7.82
N PRO A 43 9.02 6.00 6.79
CA PRO A 43 10.19 6.86 6.83
C PRO A 43 9.83 8.33 7.13
N SER A 44 10.61 9.00 7.97
CA SER A 44 10.28 10.33 8.51
C SER A 44 10.05 11.40 7.45
N ASP A 45 10.79 11.36 6.34
CA ASP A 45 10.62 12.27 5.21
C ASP A 45 9.28 12.07 4.49
N LEU A 46 8.86 10.82 4.30
CA LEU A 46 7.54 10.50 3.75
C LEU A 46 6.42 10.80 4.76
N LYS A 47 6.65 10.56 6.05
CA LYS A 47 5.73 10.92 7.13
C LYS A 47 5.45 12.43 7.09
N TYR A 48 6.49 13.26 7.03
CA TYR A 48 6.35 14.71 6.93
C TYR A 48 5.57 15.13 5.68
N LEU A 49 5.92 14.57 4.51
CA LEU A 49 5.25 14.86 3.25
C LEU A 49 3.75 14.52 3.32
N PHE A 50 3.38 13.31 3.75
CA PHE A 50 1.99 12.88 3.81
C PHE A 50 1.16 13.66 4.84
N ILE A 51 1.73 14.00 6.00
CA ILE A 51 1.06 14.86 6.97
C ILE A 51 0.85 16.28 6.41
N SER A 52 1.84 16.84 5.70
CA SER A 52 1.67 18.16 5.07
C SER A 52 0.55 18.21 4.02
N MET A 53 0.23 17.08 3.38
CA MET A 53 -0.91 16.98 2.45
C MET A 53 -2.25 17.16 3.15
N LEU A 54 -2.31 16.85 4.45
CA LEU A 54 -3.48 16.97 5.32
C LEU A 54 -3.57 18.32 6.04
N ASN A 55 -2.77 19.33 5.66
CA ASN A 55 -2.83 20.63 6.30
C ASN A 55 -4.22 21.28 6.14
N ASN A 56 -4.72 21.92 7.19
CA ASN A 56 -6.01 22.62 7.16
C ASN A 56 -5.97 23.83 6.25
N ASP A 57 -4.84 24.54 6.21
CA ASP A 57 -4.60 25.64 5.28
C ASP A 57 -4.27 25.05 3.89
N PRO A 58 -5.13 25.28 2.87
CA PRO A 58 -4.89 24.74 1.54
C PRO A 58 -3.60 25.23 0.89
N ILE A 59 -3.14 26.44 1.25
CA ILE A 59 -1.94 27.06 0.67
C ILE A 59 -0.66 26.40 1.21
N LYS A 60 -0.72 25.85 2.43
CA LYS A 60 0.41 25.15 3.06
C LYS A 60 0.55 23.69 2.60
N ARG A 61 -0.40 23.19 1.79
CA ARG A 61 -0.32 21.84 1.24
C ARG A 61 0.73 21.82 0.12
N PRO A 62 1.55 20.76 0.01
CA PRO A 62 2.47 20.63 -1.10
C PRO A 62 1.71 20.59 -2.42
N THR A 63 2.33 21.12 -3.47
CA THR A 63 1.87 20.94 -4.84
C THR A 63 2.16 19.52 -5.32
N ILE A 64 1.57 19.13 -6.46
CA ILE A 64 1.91 17.84 -7.06
C ILE A 64 3.38 17.80 -7.50
N GLU A 65 3.94 18.94 -7.90
CA GLU A 65 5.36 19.06 -8.26
C GLU A 65 6.26 18.81 -7.06
N ASP A 66 5.93 19.35 -5.89
CA ASP A 66 6.68 19.10 -4.65
C ASP A 66 6.71 17.60 -4.30
N ILE A 67 5.56 16.92 -4.43
CA ILE A 67 5.45 15.47 -4.19
C ILE A 67 6.27 14.69 -5.20
N LEU A 68 6.13 14.99 -6.49
CA LEU A 68 6.88 14.34 -7.56
C LEU A 68 8.37 14.67 -7.50
N ASN A 69 8.77 15.72 -6.77
CA ASN A 69 10.15 16.08 -6.55
C ASN A 69 10.83 15.33 -5.40
N ASN A 70 10.07 14.64 -4.54
CA ASN A 70 10.63 13.81 -3.49
C ASN A 70 11.44 12.64 -4.08
N GLU A 71 12.69 12.48 -3.63
CA GLU A 71 13.63 11.49 -4.18
C GLU A 71 13.16 10.05 -4.04
N LYS A 72 12.49 9.68 -2.94
CA LYS A 72 11.95 8.33 -2.76
C LYS A 72 10.80 8.07 -3.72
N ILE A 73 9.90 9.04 -3.88
CA ILE A 73 8.78 8.94 -4.83
C ILE A 73 9.30 8.86 -6.26
N LYS A 74 10.25 9.72 -6.66
CA LYS A 74 10.92 9.66 -7.96
C LYS A 74 11.52 8.29 -8.23
N LYS A 75 12.28 7.76 -7.28
CA LYS A 75 12.91 6.44 -7.38
C LYS A 75 11.86 5.35 -7.60
N GLN A 76 10.78 5.36 -6.81
CA GLN A 76 9.69 4.39 -6.96
C GLN A 76 8.97 4.50 -8.32
N ILE A 77 8.71 5.72 -8.81
CA ILE A 77 8.13 5.92 -10.14
C ILE A 77 9.06 5.38 -11.24
N LYS A 78 10.37 5.62 -11.11
CA LYS A 78 11.37 5.10 -12.05
C LYS A 78 11.38 3.57 -12.05
N GLU A 79 11.51 2.95 -10.88
CA GLU A 79 11.42 1.49 -10.72
C GLU A 79 10.12 0.92 -11.31
N PHE A 80 9.00 1.64 -11.15
CA PHE A 80 7.71 1.22 -11.69
C PHE A 80 7.66 1.24 -13.23
N LYS A 81 8.28 2.26 -13.84
CA LYS A 81 8.34 2.47 -15.30
C LYS A 81 9.34 1.53 -15.96
N ASP A 82 10.52 1.42 -15.38
CA ASP A 82 11.67 0.68 -15.89
C ASP A 82 11.58 -0.83 -15.59
N ASP A 83 10.49 -1.29 -14.99
CA ASP A 83 10.25 -2.72 -14.81
C ASP A 83 9.98 -3.39 -16.18
N GLU A 84 11.06 -3.87 -16.79
CA GLU A 84 11.12 -4.67 -18.02
C GLU A 84 10.90 -6.17 -17.76
N SER A 85 10.79 -6.60 -16.49
CA SER A 85 10.64 -8.03 -16.14
C SER A 85 9.38 -8.69 -16.72
N GLY A 86 8.46 -7.88 -17.27
CA GLY A 86 7.32 -8.35 -18.04
C GLY A 86 7.67 -9.11 -19.31
N GLN A 87 8.81 -8.84 -19.96
CA GLN A 87 9.20 -9.58 -21.17
C GLN A 87 9.64 -11.02 -20.87
N GLU A 88 10.17 -11.28 -19.67
CA GLU A 88 10.66 -12.60 -19.23
C GLU A 88 9.60 -13.44 -18.51
N LEU A 89 8.40 -12.89 -18.29
CA LEU A 89 7.36 -13.56 -17.51
C LEU A 89 6.68 -14.66 -18.34
N THR A 90 7.08 -15.92 -18.14
CA THR A 90 6.43 -17.06 -18.80
C THR A 90 5.16 -17.51 -18.08
N THR A 91 4.28 -18.23 -18.78
CA THR A 91 3.08 -18.83 -18.16
C THR A 91 3.44 -19.82 -17.05
N GLU A 92 4.54 -20.57 -17.20
CA GLU A 92 5.05 -21.50 -16.19
C GLU A 92 5.54 -20.77 -14.94
N ARG A 93 6.31 -19.68 -15.12
CA ARG A 93 6.77 -18.83 -14.02
C ARG A 93 5.60 -18.22 -13.26
N PHE A 94 4.57 -17.75 -13.98
CA PHE A 94 3.36 -17.23 -13.37
C PHE A 94 2.64 -18.29 -12.51
N LYS A 95 2.43 -19.50 -13.04
CA LYS A 95 1.82 -20.62 -12.29
C LYS A 95 2.62 -20.98 -11.04
N ARG A 96 3.96 -20.96 -11.12
CA ARG A 96 4.83 -21.20 -9.96
C ARG A 96 4.62 -20.15 -8.88
N ILE A 97 4.66 -18.86 -9.23
CA ILE A 97 4.44 -17.75 -8.31
C ILE A 97 3.05 -17.85 -7.65
N GLN A 98 2.02 -18.20 -8.43
CA GLN A 98 0.67 -18.42 -7.91
C GLN A 98 0.64 -19.55 -6.87
N ASN A 99 1.29 -20.68 -7.14
CA ASN A 99 1.37 -21.79 -6.19
C ASN A 99 2.14 -21.40 -4.92
N GLU A 100 3.23 -20.64 -5.05
CA GLU A 100 3.99 -20.11 -3.91
C GLU A 100 3.10 -19.22 -3.03
N ILE A 101 2.29 -18.33 -3.61
CA ILE A 101 1.38 -17.46 -2.86
C ILE A 101 0.25 -18.26 -2.21
N LYS A 102 -0.32 -19.26 -2.89
CA LYS A 102 -1.32 -20.16 -2.31
C LYS A 102 -0.77 -20.94 -1.10
N SER A 103 0.53 -21.23 -1.09
CA SER A 103 1.21 -21.90 0.02
C SER A 103 1.54 -20.97 1.19
N VAL A 104 1.47 -19.64 1.02
CA VAL A 104 1.70 -18.69 2.11
C VAL A 104 0.59 -18.89 3.15
N PRO A 105 0.92 -19.20 4.42
CA PRO A 105 -0.05 -19.30 5.49
C PRO A 105 -0.83 -18.01 5.61
N LYS A 106 -2.16 -18.14 5.73
CA LYS A 106 -3.06 -17.00 5.96
C LYS A 106 -3.08 -16.66 7.44
N THR A 107 -1.91 -16.48 8.02
CA THR A 107 -1.70 -16.20 9.44
C THR A 107 -1.56 -14.70 9.68
N ASP A 108 -1.63 -14.38 10.97
CA ASP A 108 -1.55 -13.04 11.51
C ASP A 108 -0.13 -12.47 11.43
N GLU A 109 0.86 -13.33 11.63
CA GLU A 109 2.28 -13.03 11.45
C GLU A 109 2.80 -13.71 10.18
N ILE A 110 3.67 -13.00 9.45
CA ILE A 110 4.37 -13.52 8.28
C ILE A 110 5.86 -13.23 8.37
N SER A 111 6.66 -14.20 7.97
CA SER A 111 8.11 -14.06 7.83
C SER A 111 8.48 -13.11 6.69
N HIS A 112 9.72 -12.60 6.72
CA HIS A 112 10.26 -11.78 5.64
C HIS A 112 10.22 -12.50 4.28
N ASP A 113 10.51 -13.80 4.24
CA ASP A 113 10.44 -14.61 3.02
C ASP A 113 9.01 -14.66 2.45
N GLN A 114 8.01 -14.86 3.31
CA GLN A 114 6.60 -14.82 2.90
C GLN A 114 6.20 -13.43 2.38
N MET A 115 6.65 -12.36 3.05
CA MET A 115 6.44 -10.97 2.57
C MET A 115 7.05 -10.75 1.18
N MET A 116 8.25 -11.28 0.93
CA MET A 116 8.91 -11.19 -0.38
C MET A 116 8.14 -11.96 -1.46
N LYS A 117 7.58 -13.14 -1.14
CA LYS A 117 6.72 -13.90 -2.05
C LYS A 117 5.44 -13.13 -2.41
N LEU A 118 4.77 -12.54 -1.42
CA LEU A 118 3.58 -11.71 -1.64
C LEU A 118 3.91 -10.48 -2.51
N THR A 119 5.04 -9.83 -2.22
CA THR A 119 5.53 -8.68 -3.00
C THR A 119 5.79 -9.07 -4.46
N ASN A 120 6.46 -10.22 -4.68
CA ASN A 120 6.71 -10.74 -6.03
C ASN A 120 5.39 -11.08 -6.77
N GLY A 121 4.43 -11.65 -6.05
CA GLY A 121 3.07 -11.87 -6.53
C GLY A 121 2.39 -10.61 -7.04
N LEU A 122 2.34 -9.57 -6.20
CA LEU A 122 1.74 -8.29 -6.56
C LEU A 122 2.45 -7.63 -7.74
N LYS A 123 3.78 -7.70 -7.79
CA LYS A 123 4.57 -7.22 -8.94
C LYS A 123 4.20 -7.97 -10.22
N THR A 124 4.07 -9.29 -10.14
CA THR A 124 3.66 -10.14 -11.27
C THR A 124 2.26 -9.79 -11.78
N ALA A 125 1.29 -9.66 -10.86
CA ALA A 125 -0.07 -9.25 -11.20
C ALA A 125 -0.12 -7.88 -11.87
N ARG A 126 0.65 -6.93 -11.36
CA ARG A 126 0.77 -5.58 -11.93
C ARG A 126 1.31 -5.63 -13.35
N ILE A 127 2.40 -6.36 -13.58
CA ILE A 127 3.03 -6.51 -14.90
C ILE A 127 2.00 -7.01 -15.92
N ILE A 128 1.27 -8.08 -15.59
CA ILE A 128 0.23 -8.65 -16.46
C ILE A 128 -0.87 -7.61 -16.74
N ARG A 129 -1.41 -6.97 -15.68
CA ARG A 129 -2.48 -5.96 -15.82
C ARG A 129 -2.07 -4.70 -16.58
N SER A 130 -0.79 -4.37 -16.56
CA SER A 130 -0.24 -3.23 -17.31
C SER A 130 -0.01 -3.52 -18.79
N GLY A 131 -0.26 -4.75 -19.26
CA GLY A 131 0.00 -5.17 -20.64
C GLY A 131 1.48 -5.39 -20.96
N LYS A 132 2.36 -5.32 -19.97
CA LYS A 132 3.82 -5.51 -20.13
C LYS A 132 4.25 -6.97 -20.32
N ALA A 133 3.33 -7.92 -20.20
CA ALA A 133 3.57 -9.35 -20.45
C ALA A 133 2.63 -9.87 -21.55
N PRO A 134 2.81 -9.45 -22.82
CA PRO A 134 1.93 -9.80 -23.94
C PRO A 134 1.82 -11.31 -24.22
N GLN A 135 2.83 -12.09 -23.81
CA GLN A 135 2.88 -13.55 -23.92
C GLN A 135 1.91 -14.27 -22.96
N ILE A 136 1.35 -13.57 -21.97
CA ILE A 136 0.41 -14.13 -21.01
C ILE A 136 -1.02 -13.97 -21.56
N LYS A 137 -1.70 -15.11 -21.79
CA LYS A 137 -3.05 -15.15 -22.38
C LYS A 137 -4.10 -14.53 -21.47
N SER A 138 -5.21 -14.06 -22.06
CA SER A 138 -6.32 -13.38 -21.38
C SER A 138 -6.99 -14.18 -20.25
N GLU A 139 -7.04 -15.52 -20.35
CA GLU A 139 -7.50 -16.42 -19.28
C GLU A 139 -6.70 -16.23 -17.97
N SER A 140 -5.48 -15.68 -18.07
CA SER A 140 -4.64 -15.37 -16.92
C SER A 140 -5.07 -14.10 -16.17
N TYR A 141 -5.91 -13.23 -16.74
CA TYR A 141 -6.42 -12.05 -16.02
C TYR A 141 -7.33 -12.45 -14.85
N ASP A 142 -8.16 -13.47 -15.03
CA ASP A 142 -8.97 -14.04 -13.94
C ASP A 142 -8.08 -14.72 -12.89
N MET A 143 -7.03 -15.41 -13.32
CA MET A 143 -6.01 -15.97 -12.43
C MET A 143 -5.25 -14.87 -11.67
N THR A 144 -5.08 -13.69 -12.27
CA THR A 144 -4.43 -12.54 -11.64
C THR A 144 -5.30 -11.97 -10.51
N ARG A 145 -6.64 -12.04 -10.63
CA ARG A 145 -7.54 -11.66 -9.52
C ARG A 145 -7.36 -12.60 -8.33
N GLU A 146 -7.38 -13.92 -8.56
CA GLU A 146 -7.18 -14.89 -7.48
C GLU A 146 -5.84 -14.68 -6.74
N LEU A 147 -4.79 -14.35 -7.48
CA LEU A 147 -3.50 -14.02 -6.90
C LEU A 147 -3.58 -12.77 -6.01
N ILE A 148 -4.19 -11.68 -6.50
CA ILE A 148 -4.36 -10.44 -5.75
C ILE A 148 -5.19 -10.69 -4.49
N ASP A 149 -6.27 -11.46 -4.59
CA ASP A 149 -7.16 -11.77 -3.46
C ASP A 149 -6.41 -12.54 -2.36
N ASN A 150 -5.59 -13.52 -2.74
CA ASN A 150 -4.77 -14.24 -1.77
C ASN A 150 -3.74 -13.33 -1.09
N CYS A 151 -3.09 -12.41 -1.82
CA CYS A 151 -2.21 -11.42 -1.21
C CYS A 151 -2.97 -10.48 -0.26
N SER A 152 -4.14 -9.99 -0.69
CA SER A 152 -4.98 -9.08 0.09
C SER A 152 -5.40 -9.68 1.42
N LEU A 153 -5.83 -10.96 1.42
CA LEU A 153 -6.24 -11.66 2.63
C LEU A 153 -5.13 -11.74 3.69
N VAL A 154 -3.87 -11.97 3.27
CA VAL A 154 -2.74 -12.03 4.19
C VAL A 154 -2.41 -10.63 4.72
N ILE A 155 -2.30 -9.64 3.83
CA ILE A 155 -1.97 -8.26 4.19
C ILE A 155 -3.00 -7.69 5.18
N GLN A 156 -4.30 -7.89 4.92
CA GLN A 156 -5.36 -7.40 5.81
C GLN A 156 -5.32 -8.04 7.20
N ARG A 157 -4.92 -9.32 7.30
CA ARG A 157 -4.75 -9.97 8.60
C ARG A 157 -3.56 -9.40 9.34
N THR A 158 -2.39 -9.31 8.70
CA THR A 158 -1.20 -8.74 9.32
C THR A 158 -1.43 -7.31 9.82
N ILE A 159 -2.04 -6.44 9.01
CA ILE A 159 -2.41 -5.07 9.42
C ILE A 159 -3.40 -5.07 10.61
N LYS A 160 -4.30 -6.05 10.73
CA LYS A 160 -5.23 -6.14 11.86
C LYS A 160 -4.54 -6.61 13.15
N ASN A 161 -3.47 -7.40 13.10
CA ASN A 161 -2.79 -7.86 14.31
C ASN A 161 -1.82 -6.84 14.89
N GLU A 162 -1.21 -5.99 14.07
CA GLU A 162 -0.53 -4.81 14.59
C GLU A 162 -1.48 -3.92 15.42
N LYS A 163 -2.81 -4.02 15.21
CA LYS A 163 -3.84 -3.33 16.03
C LYS A 163 -4.18 -4.05 17.34
N ASN A 164 -3.81 -5.33 17.51
CA ASN A 164 -3.94 -6.07 18.76
C ASN A 164 -2.74 -5.87 19.69
N VAL A 165 -1.72 -5.13 19.25
CA VAL A 165 -0.72 -4.58 20.17
C VAL A 165 -1.41 -3.46 20.92
N ASP A 166 -1.83 -3.79 22.14
CA ASP A 166 -2.36 -2.83 23.09
C ASP A 166 -1.36 -1.67 23.23
N ILE A 167 -1.73 -0.49 22.71
CA ILE A 167 -0.92 0.73 22.83
C ILE A 167 -1.07 1.33 24.24
N SER A 168 -1.52 0.53 25.20
CA SER A 168 -1.43 0.81 26.64
C SER A 168 0.01 0.73 27.16
N PHE A 169 0.99 1.26 26.43
CA PHE A 169 2.24 1.68 27.04
C PHE A 169 2.07 3.07 27.66
N GLN A 170 1.49 3.02 28.86
CA GLN A 170 1.91 3.69 30.10
C GLN A 170 2.59 5.07 30.04
N ALA A 171 1.96 5.97 30.82
CA ALA A 171 2.43 7.18 31.53
C ALA A 171 2.48 8.51 30.75
#